data_AF-I3XDM8-F1
#
_entry.id   AF-I3XDM8-F1
#
_cell.length_a   1.000
_cell.length_b   1.000
_cell.length_c   1.000
_cell.angle_alpha   90.00
_cell.angle_beta   90.00
_cell.angle_gamma   90.00
#
_symmetry.space_group_name_H-M   'P 1'
#
loop_
_entity.id
_entity.type
_entity.pdbx_description
1 polymer ?
#
loop_
_entity_poly.entity_id
_entity_poly.type
_entity_poly.pdbx_seq_one_letter_code
_entity_poly.pdbx_strand_id
1 'polypeptide(L)'
;MLDRPIQAAAEGLPINRISSTDLRTVDDRLGAIACLNDALFLAAAAIDEPRHCDALQALSMQINKDIASLRDRVEDLLEMLK
;
A
#
# COMPACT_ATOMS: atom_id res chain seq x y z
N MET A 1 -43.17 -13.83 -32.81
CA MET A 1 -42.14 -12.82 -32.49
C MET A 1 -41.39 -13.31 -31.27
N LEU A 2 -40.10 -13.60 -31.46
CA LEU A 2 -39.15 -13.95 -30.43
C LEU A 2 -38.72 -12.70 -29.64
N ASP A 3 -38.08 -13.00 -28.50
CA ASP A 3 -37.22 -12.16 -27.64
C ASP A 3 -37.87 -11.59 -26.38
N ARG A 4 -37.90 -12.35 -25.27
CA ARG A 4 -36.84 -12.68 -24.29
C ARG A 4 -36.41 -11.52 -23.39
N PRO A 5 -36.13 -11.83 -22.11
CA PRO A 5 -36.32 -10.94 -20.97
C PRO A 5 -35.17 -9.95 -20.77
N ILE A 6 -35.48 -8.78 -20.20
CA ILE A 6 -34.54 -7.72 -19.76
C ILE A 6 -33.74 -8.18 -18.51
N GLN A 7 -33.30 -9.44 -18.45
CA GLN A 7 -32.54 -9.98 -17.31
C GLN A 7 -31.18 -10.57 -17.68
N ALA A 8 -30.77 -10.49 -18.96
CA ALA A 8 -29.47 -11.01 -19.41
C ALA A 8 -28.32 -9.98 -19.39
N ALA A 9 -28.48 -8.81 -18.76
CA ALA A 9 -27.43 -7.77 -18.72
C ALA A 9 -26.73 -7.62 -17.36
N ALA A 10 -26.92 -8.57 -16.43
CA ALA A 10 -26.23 -8.58 -15.13
C ALA A 10 -25.06 -9.58 -15.06
N GLU A 11 -24.78 -10.34 -16.13
CA GLU A 11 -23.77 -11.42 -16.14
C GLU A 11 -22.38 -10.99 -16.67
N GLY A 12 -22.08 -9.69 -16.72
CA GLY A 12 -20.88 -9.19 -17.41
C GLY A 12 -19.97 -8.26 -16.63
N LEU A 13 -20.13 -8.10 -15.32
CA LEU A 13 -19.18 -7.28 -14.55
C LEU A 13 -17.92 -8.11 -14.27
N PRO A 14 -16.73 -7.66 -14.69
CA PRO A 14 -15.50 -8.37 -14.39
C PRO A 14 -15.36 -8.45 -12.88
N ILE A 15 -15.23 -9.69 -12.38
CA ILE A 15 -15.15 -10.08 -10.97
C ILE A 15 -13.83 -9.56 -10.32
N ASN A 16 -12.94 -9.02 -11.15
CA ASN A 16 -11.61 -8.54 -10.83
C ASN A 16 -11.57 -7.00 -10.78
N ARG A 17 -12.38 -6.40 -9.92
CA ARG A 17 -12.33 -4.94 -9.67
C ARG A 17 -11.52 -4.65 -8.42
N ILE A 18 -10.31 -4.13 -8.60
CA ILE A 18 -9.64 -3.36 -7.55
C ILE A 18 -10.61 -2.28 -7.07
N SER A 19 -10.87 -2.23 -5.76
CA SER A 19 -11.74 -1.21 -5.20
C SER A 19 -11.01 0.12 -5.05
N SER A 20 -11.76 1.23 -5.06
CA SER A 20 -11.18 2.53 -4.70
C SER A 20 -10.60 2.54 -3.28
N THR A 21 -11.15 1.71 -2.39
CA THR A 21 -10.65 1.49 -1.02
C THR A 21 -9.27 0.83 -1.02
N ASP A 22 -9.01 -0.13 -1.92
CA ASP A 22 -7.70 -0.75 -2.03
C ASP A 22 -6.62 0.26 -2.45
N LEU A 23 -6.92 1.07 -3.47
CA LEU A 23 -6.02 2.12 -3.93
C LEU A 23 -5.77 3.17 -2.84
N ARG A 24 -6.81 3.55 -2.10
CA ARG A 24 -6.69 4.50 -0.99
C ARG A 24 -5.85 3.93 0.16
N THR A 25 -5.99 2.64 0.45
CA THR A 25 -5.16 1.96 1.47
C THR A 25 -3.68 1.96 1.09
N VAL A 26 -3.37 1.77 -0.21
CA VAL A 26 -2.00 1.88 -0.74
C VAL A 26 -1.47 3.30 -0.58
N ASP A 27 -2.26 4.30 -0.97
CA ASP A 27 -1.91 5.73 -0.85
C ASP A 27 -1.66 6.15 0.61
N ASP A 28 -2.57 5.81 1.52
CA ASP A 28 -2.45 6.11 2.95
C ASP A 28 -1.17 5.49 3.55
N ARG A 29 -0.83 4.26 3.15
CA ARG A 29 0.41 3.58 3.58
C ARG A 29 1.66 4.23 2.99
N LEU A 30 1.64 4.64 1.73
CA LEU A 30 2.75 5.39 1.13
C LEU A 30 2.97 6.72 1.87
N GLY A 31 1.90 7.43 2.19
CA GLY A 31 1.96 8.66 2.98
C GLY A 31 2.60 8.44 4.36
N ALA A 32 2.19 7.39 5.07
CA ALA A 32 2.77 7.04 6.36
C ALA A 32 4.27 6.70 6.26
N ILE A 33 4.67 5.94 5.25
CA ILE A 33 6.09 5.60 4.99
C ILE A 33 6.90 6.88 4.71
N ALA A 34 6.38 7.79 3.88
CA ALA A 34 7.05 9.06 3.58
C ALA A 34 7.25 9.89 4.85
N CYS A 35 6.23 10.05 5.68
CA CYS A 35 6.33 10.77 6.95
C CYS A 35 7.36 10.14 7.90
N LEU A 36 7.39 8.80 8.00
CA LEU A 36 8.38 8.10 8.84
C LEU A 36 9.80 8.28 8.32
N ASN A 37 9.98 8.26 7.00
CA ASN A 37 11.28 8.46 6.37
C ASN A 37 11.79 9.89 6.58
N ASP A 38 10.94 10.91 6.43
CA ASP A 38 11.29 12.30 6.72
C ASP A 38 11.68 12.48 8.19
N ALA A 39 10.93 11.88 9.12
CA ALA A 39 11.23 11.90 10.54
C ALA A 39 12.59 11.23 10.85
N LEU A 40 12.91 10.12 10.17
CA LEU A 40 14.19 9.43 10.29
C LEU A 40 15.35 10.35 9.86
N PHE A 41 15.22 11.03 8.72
CA PHE A 41 16.24 11.96 8.22
C PHE A 41 16.45 13.15 9.16
N LEU A 42 15.38 13.74 9.67
CA LEU A 42 15.45 14.82 10.66
C LEU A 42 16.14 14.36 11.96
N ALA A 43 15.79 13.17 12.44
CA ALA A 43 16.40 12.60 13.63
C ALA A 43 17.89 12.27 13.41
N ALA A 44 18.27 11.70 12.26
CA ALA A 44 19.65 11.40 11.92
C ALA A 44 20.55 12.65 11.89
N ALA A 45 20.01 13.79 11.45
CA ALA A 45 20.74 15.05 11.46
C ALA A 45 21.00 15.62 12.87
N ALA A 46 20.30 15.11 13.90
CA ALA A 46 20.32 15.65 15.27
C ALA A 46 20.96 14.69 16.30
N ILE A 47 21.57 13.59 15.85
CA ILE A 47 22.08 12.56 16.76
C ILE A 47 23.57 12.72 17.04
N ASP A 48 23.87 12.96 18.31
CA ASP A 48 25.23 12.98 18.85
C ASP A 48 25.57 11.72 19.69
N GLU A 49 24.58 10.88 20.00
CA GLU A 49 24.75 9.76 20.94
C GLU A 49 24.45 8.38 20.31
N PRO A 50 25.28 7.36 20.59
CA PRO A 50 25.16 6.01 20.00
C PRO A 50 23.80 5.33 20.24
N ARG A 51 23.17 5.55 21.39
CA ARG A 51 21.85 4.97 21.71
C ARG A 51 20.73 5.40 20.76
N HIS A 52 20.86 6.57 20.13
CA HIS A 52 19.90 7.03 19.15
C HIS A 52 20.13 6.40 17.78
N CYS A 53 21.36 5.92 17.48
CA CYS A 53 21.64 5.14 16.28
C CYS A 53 20.88 3.81 16.27
N ASP A 54 20.78 3.12 17.41
CA ASP A 54 19.99 1.88 17.53
C ASP A 54 18.49 2.14 17.29
N ALA A 55 17.97 3.26 17.81
CA ALA A 55 16.59 3.68 17.59
C ALA A 55 16.33 4.03 16.12
N LEU A 56 17.26 4.73 15.45
CA LEU A 56 17.17 4.97 14.01
C LEU A 56 17.24 3.68 13.20
N GLN A 57 18.12 2.76 13.57
CA GLN A 57 18.23 1.47 12.90
C GLN A 57 16.92 0.69 13.02
N ALA A 58 16.30 0.67 14.21
CA ALA A 58 15.00 0.04 14.42
C ALA A 58 13.90 0.69 13.55
N LEU A 59 13.85 2.02 13.50
CA LEU A 59 12.91 2.76 12.64
C LEU A 59 13.15 2.47 11.14
N SER A 60 14.40 2.44 10.70
CA SER A 60 14.77 2.08 9.33
C SER A 60 14.33 0.64 8.98
N MET A 61 14.52 -0.31 9.89
CA MET A 61 14.04 -1.68 9.72
C MET A 61 12.51 -1.75 9.65
N GLN A 62 11.80 -0.93 10.42
CA GLN A 62 10.34 -0.86 10.37
C GLN A 62 9.85 -0.32 9.02
N ILE A 63 10.44 0.79 8.53
CA ILE A 63 10.13 1.34 7.20
C ILE A 63 10.34 0.29 6.11
N ASN A 64 11.45 -0.47 6.16
CA ASN A 64 11.72 -1.52 5.19
C ASN A 64 10.66 -2.65 5.22
N LYS A 65 10.18 -3.03 6.40
CA LYS A 65 9.09 -4.02 6.53
C LYS A 65 7.78 -3.49 5.96
N ASP A 66 7.46 -2.23 6.21
CA ASP A 66 6.24 -1.59 5.71
C ASP A 66 6.27 -1.48 4.18
N ILE A 67 7.42 -1.12 3.60
CA ILE A 67 7.63 -1.10 2.14
C ILE A 67 7.46 -2.51 1.54
N ALA A 68 8.07 -3.52 2.15
CA ALA A 68 7.94 -4.91 1.66
C ALA A 68 6.48 -5.37 1.69
N SER A 69 5.79 -5.16 2.81
CA SER A 69 4.36 -5.47 2.95
C SER A 69 3.49 -4.73 1.94
N LEU A 70 3.80 -3.46 1.67
CA LEU A 70 3.08 -2.66 0.69
C LEU A 70 3.33 -3.17 -0.74
N ARG A 71 4.57 -3.52 -1.08
CA ARG A 71 4.91 -4.10 -2.38
C ARG A 71 4.14 -5.40 -2.61
N ASP A 72 4.14 -6.30 -1.62
CA ASP A 72 3.42 -7.57 -1.71
C ASP A 72 1.91 -7.31 -1.92
N ARG A 73 1.32 -6.32 -1.20
CA ARG A 73 -0.07 -5.92 -1.41
C ARG A 73 -0.34 -5.37 -2.81
N VAL A 74 0.58 -4.57 -3.37
CA VAL A 74 0.47 -4.06 -4.74
C VAL A 74 0.55 -5.21 -5.75
N GLU A 75 1.40 -6.20 -5.51
CA GLU A 75 1.51 -7.39 -6.35
C GLU A 75 0.22 -8.21 -6.34
N ASP A 76 -0.39 -8.45 -5.18
CA ASP A 76 -1.72 -9.08 -5.06
C ASP A 76 -2.77 -8.32 -5.90
N LEU A 77 -2.79 -6.99 -5.82
CA LEU A 77 -3.72 -6.16 -6.58
C LEU A 77 -3.45 -6.24 -8.09
N LEU A 78 -2.19 -6.31 -8.51
CA LEU A 78 -1.81 -6.49 -9.91
C LEU A 78 -2.20 -7.86 -10.43
N GLU A 79 -2.11 -8.92 -9.62
CA GLU A 79 -2.59 -10.26 -9.97
C GLU A 79 -4.11 -10.28 -10.14
N MET A 80 -4.84 -9.57 -9.29
CA MET A 80 -6.28 -9.41 -9.43
C MET A 80 -6.70 -8.66 -10.71
N LEU A 81 -5.80 -7.99 -11.42
CA LEU A 81 -6.12 -7.36 -12.72
C LEU A 81 -5.88 -8.28 -13.93
N LYS A 82 -5.22 -9.42 -13.74
CA LYS A 82 -4.97 -10.41 -14.78
C LYS A 82 -6.18 -11.33 -14.96
#